data_AF-A0AAI9R9K2-F1
#
_entry.id   AF-A0AAI9R9K2-F1
#
_cell.length_a   1.000
_cell.length_b   1.000
_cell.length_c   1.000
_cell.angle_alpha   90.00
_cell.angle_beta   90.00
_cell.angle_gamma   90.00
#
_symmetry.space_group_name_H-M   'P 1'
#
loop_
_entity.id
_entity.type
_entity.pdbx_description
1 polymer ?
#
loop_
_entity_poly.entity_id
_entity_poly.type
_entity_poly.pdbx_seq_one_letter_code
_entity_poly.pdbx_strand_id
1 'polypeptide(L)'
;MQKRFYKKCLLAVMIAGVATSNAFPLHPFAAEQNVTVLQENVKNYSLGPAGFQDVMAQTTSSIFAMDSYAKLIQNQQETDLSKISSINSEFKGNMIRHQRDAKINAAYWLNNMKPQIMKTDQNIINYNNTFQSYYNDMLIAIDQKDSGKLKADLEKLYADIVKNQNEVDGLLGNLKAFRDRMAKDTNSFKEDTNQLTSILASTNAGIPALEQQINTYNDSIKKSNDMVIAGGVLCVALITCLAGGPMIAVAKKDIANAEREIANLKDRISGAQAEVVILTDVKNKTTNMTETIDAAITALQNISNQWYTVGAKYNNLLQNVKGISPEEFTFIKEDLHTAKDSWKDVKDYTEKLHEGVAK
;
A
#
# COMPACT_ATOMS: atom_id res chain seq x y z
N MET A 1 43.05 6.67 -14.15
CA MET A 1 41.96 7.22 -13.31
C MET A 1 41.09 8.11 -14.18
N GLN A 2 40.15 7.58 -14.97
CA GLN A 2 38.73 7.33 -14.63
C GLN A 2 38.00 8.52 -14.00
N LYS A 3 37.08 9.11 -14.78
CA LYS A 3 35.70 9.45 -14.39
C LYS A 3 34.92 9.90 -15.64
N ARG A 4 34.21 8.97 -16.30
CA ARG A 4 33.18 9.28 -17.30
C ARG A 4 31.86 9.43 -16.55
N PHE A 5 31.33 10.65 -16.50
CA PHE A 5 29.96 10.94 -16.10
C PHE A 5 29.05 10.71 -17.31
N TYR A 6 28.26 9.63 -17.30
CA TYR A 6 27.15 9.47 -18.23
C TYR A 6 25.94 10.24 -17.68
N LYS A 7 25.54 11.30 -18.38
CA LYS A 7 24.25 11.97 -18.18
C LYS A 7 23.17 11.05 -18.76
N LYS A 8 22.24 10.58 -17.92
CA LYS A 8 21.00 9.95 -18.36
C LYS A 8 20.12 11.03 -19.01
N CYS A 9 19.80 10.88 -20.30
CA CYS A 9 18.81 11.72 -20.97
C CYS A 9 17.42 11.26 -20.55
N LEU A 10 16.79 12.04 -19.66
CA LEU A 10 15.34 12.04 -19.47
C LEU A 10 14.71 12.68 -20.71
N LEU A 11 14.10 11.87 -21.57
CA LEU A 11 13.19 12.35 -22.61
C LEU A 11 11.86 12.72 -21.94
N ALA A 12 11.83 13.92 -21.34
CA ALA A 12 10.59 14.58 -20.95
C ALA A 12 10.02 15.29 -22.19
N VAL A 13 8.98 14.73 -22.80
CA VAL A 13 8.22 15.44 -23.84
C VAL A 13 7.32 16.45 -23.13
N MET A 14 7.82 17.68 -22.94
CA MET A 14 6.98 18.83 -22.64
C MET A 14 6.42 19.38 -23.95
N ILE A 15 5.09 19.30 -24.12
CA ILE A 15 4.39 19.99 -25.21
C ILE A 15 4.23 21.45 -24.78
N ALA A 16 5.16 22.30 -25.18
CA ALA A 16 4.98 23.74 -25.15
C ALA A 16 4.24 24.16 -26.43
N GLY A 17 3.05 24.71 -26.26
CA GLY A 17 2.31 25.34 -27.35
C GLY A 17 3.08 26.54 -27.90
N VAL A 18 3.17 26.64 -29.23
CA VAL A 18 3.57 27.88 -29.91
C VAL A 18 2.58 28.14 -31.04
N ALA A 19 2.06 29.35 -31.02
CA ALA A 19 1.10 29.91 -31.95
C ALA A 19 1.69 30.13 -33.36
N THR A 20 0.85 29.87 -34.35
CA THR A 20 0.76 30.45 -35.71
C THR A 20 1.96 31.22 -36.27
N SER A 21 2.58 30.68 -37.32
CA SER A 21 2.83 31.42 -38.57
C SER A 21 3.22 30.45 -39.70
N ASN A 22 2.57 30.60 -40.85
CA ASN A 22 2.68 29.77 -42.04
C ASN A 22 4.08 29.85 -42.69
N ALA A 23 4.77 28.73 -42.76
CA ALA A 23 5.73 28.41 -43.80
C ALA A 23 5.64 26.90 -44.00
N PHE A 24 5.02 26.45 -45.10
CA PHE A 24 4.91 25.03 -45.43
C PHE A 24 6.29 24.48 -45.78
N PRO A 25 6.86 23.54 -45.01
CA PRO A 25 7.93 22.71 -45.50
C PRO A 25 7.27 21.62 -46.36
N LEU A 26 7.57 21.58 -47.66
CA LEU A 26 7.38 20.38 -48.46
C LEU A 26 8.44 19.35 -48.02
N HIS A 27 8.26 18.77 -46.83
CA HIS A 27 8.94 17.58 -46.36
C HIS A 27 7.98 16.38 -46.52
N PRO A 28 8.50 15.15 -46.67
CA PRO A 28 7.71 14.03 -47.16
C PRO A 28 6.73 13.57 -46.09
N PHE A 29 5.47 13.99 -46.24
CA PHE A 29 4.33 13.62 -45.38
C PHE A 29 4.22 12.10 -45.13
N ALA A 30 4.71 11.26 -46.05
CA ALA A 30 4.72 9.81 -45.86
C ALA A 30 5.69 9.33 -44.75
N ALA A 31 6.85 9.97 -44.57
CA ALA A 31 7.82 9.56 -43.55
C ALA A 31 7.38 10.02 -42.15
N GLU A 32 6.87 11.25 -42.01
CA GLU A 32 6.37 11.77 -40.73
C GLU A 32 5.13 11.01 -40.24
N GLN A 33 4.21 10.65 -41.15
CA GLN A 33 3.00 9.88 -40.83
C GLN A 33 3.33 8.44 -40.44
N ASN A 34 4.31 7.80 -41.10
CA ASN A 34 4.81 6.49 -40.70
C ASN A 34 5.52 6.54 -39.33
N VAL A 35 6.30 7.58 -39.05
CA VAL A 35 6.97 7.75 -37.75
C VAL A 35 5.94 7.97 -36.63
N THR A 36 4.86 8.74 -36.86
CA THR A 36 3.80 8.94 -35.85
C THR A 36 3.00 7.67 -35.58
N VAL A 37 2.64 6.91 -36.62
CA VAL A 37 1.93 5.62 -36.49
C VAL A 37 2.81 4.57 -35.81
N LEU A 38 4.10 4.50 -36.15
CA LEU A 38 5.06 3.65 -35.45
C LEU A 38 5.23 4.08 -33.98
N GLN A 39 5.29 5.38 -33.68
CA GLN A 39 5.36 5.88 -32.31
C GLN A 39 4.09 5.57 -31.50
N GLU A 40 2.90 5.65 -32.09
CA GLU A 40 1.64 5.25 -31.44
C GLU A 40 1.57 3.75 -31.19
N ASN A 41 1.99 2.92 -32.16
CA ASN A 41 2.04 1.47 -31.99
C ASN A 41 3.09 1.05 -30.93
N VAL A 42 4.26 1.70 -30.91
CA VAL A 42 5.34 1.44 -29.94
C VAL A 42 4.98 1.90 -28.53
N LYS A 43 4.20 2.98 -28.37
CA LYS A 43 3.67 3.41 -27.05
C LYS A 43 2.81 2.33 -26.37
N ASN A 44 2.27 1.37 -27.13
CA ASN A 44 1.44 0.30 -26.61
C ASN A 44 2.22 -0.96 -26.11
N TYR A 45 3.52 -1.06 -26.36
CA TYR A 45 4.32 -2.27 -26.08
C TYR A 45 5.22 -2.21 -24.83
N SER A 46 5.00 -1.26 -23.92
CA SER A 46 5.92 -1.09 -22.79
C SER A 46 5.93 -2.27 -21.80
N LEU A 47 7.09 -2.89 -21.62
CA LEU A 47 7.34 -4.06 -20.78
C LEU A 47 7.67 -3.70 -19.32
N GLY A 48 7.82 -2.41 -19.02
CA GLY A 48 8.28 -1.89 -17.73
C GLY A 48 7.19 -1.74 -16.66
N PRO A 49 7.59 -1.57 -15.39
CA PRO A 49 6.73 -1.54 -14.22
C PRO A 49 6.28 -0.12 -13.81
N ALA A 50 6.00 0.76 -14.77
CA ALA A 50 5.61 2.14 -14.44
C ALA A 50 4.44 2.15 -13.43
N GLY A 51 4.58 2.89 -12.33
CA GLY A 51 3.58 2.97 -11.25
C GLY A 51 3.72 1.93 -10.13
N PHE A 52 4.56 0.89 -10.28
CA PHE A 52 4.73 -0.10 -9.21
C PHE A 52 5.38 0.50 -7.95
N GLN A 53 6.37 1.39 -8.07
CA GLN A 53 7.00 1.99 -6.88
C GLN A 53 5.99 2.74 -5.99
N ASP A 54 5.04 3.46 -6.58
CA ASP A 54 4.02 4.20 -5.83
C ASP A 54 3.09 3.24 -5.07
N VAL A 55 2.63 2.17 -5.71
CA VAL A 55 1.72 1.20 -5.06
C VAL A 55 2.44 0.37 -4.01
N MET A 56 3.75 0.13 -4.16
CA MET A 56 4.59 -0.49 -3.13
C MET A 56 4.73 0.40 -1.89
N ALA A 57 4.91 1.70 -2.08
CA ALA A 57 4.96 2.65 -0.98
C ALA A 57 3.60 2.76 -0.26
N GLN A 58 2.50 2.87 -1.00
CA GLN A 58 1.14 2.89 -0.44
C GLN A 58 0.84 1.63 0.37
N THR A 59 1.18 0.45 -0.17
CA THR A 59 0.98 -0.84 0.51
C THR A 59 1.78 -0.90 1.80
N THR A 60 3.06 -0.54 1.75
CA THR A 60 3.94 -0.49 2.92
C THR A 60 3.42 0.47 4.01
N SER A 61 2.98 1.67 3.63
CA SER A 61 2.39 2.65 4.55
C SER A 61 1.11 2.13 5.21
N SER A 62 0.22 1.48 4.44
CA SER A 62 -1.02 0.91 4.96
C SER A 62 -0.75 -0.24 5.95
N ILE A 63 0.24 -1.10 5.66
CA ILE A 63 0.68 -2.16 6.58
C ILE A 63 1.21 -1.56 7.88
N PHE A 64 2.04 -0.53 7.80
CA PHE A 64 2.57 0.15 8.99
C PHE A 64 1.44 0.65 9.90
N ALA A 65 0.46 1.36 9.34
CA ALA A 65 -0.65 1.93 10.11
C ALA A 65 -1.53 0.83 10.73
N MET A 66 -1.87 -0.22 9.98
CA MET A 66 -2.64 -1.35 10.50
C MET A 66 -1.88 -2.12 11.58
N ASP A 67 -0.57 -2.35 11.41
CA ASP A 67 0.28 -2.99 12.41
C ASP A 67 0.35 -2.18 13.70
N SER A 68 0.40 -0.85 13.58
CA SER A 68 0.39 0.06 14.71
C SER A 68 -0.82 -0.19 15.59
N TYR A 69 -2.04 -0.07 15.04
CA TYR A 69 -3.26 -0.33 15.82
C TYR A 69 -3.37 -1.76 16.31
N ALA A 70 -3.09 -2.75 15.46
CA ALA A 70 -3.23 -4.15 15.83
C ALA A 70 -2.34 -4.50 17.03
N LYS A 71 -1.08 -4.02 17.06
CA LYS A 71 -0.17 -4.23 18.18
C LYS A 71 -0.64 -3.50 19.44
N LEU A 72 -1.13 -2.26 19.32
CA LEU A 72 -1.66 -1.51 20.46
C LEU A 72 -2.89 -2.19 21.08
N ILE A 73 -3.79 -2.73 20.25
CA ILE A 73 -4.97 -3.49 20.71
C ILE A 73 -4.55 -4.79 21.39
N GLN A 74 -3.59 -5.54 20.81
CA GLN A 74 -3.08 -6.78 21.40
C GLN A 74 -2.48 -6.57 22.79
N ASN A 75 -1.73 -5.48 22.97
CA ASN A 75 -1.03 -5.17 24.21
C ASN A 75 -1.94 -4.56 25.29
N GLN A 76 -3.22 -4.31 24.99
CA GLN A 76 -4.14 -3.71 25.94
C GLN A 76 -4.48 -4.66 27.11
N GLN A 77 -4.52 -4.11 28.32
CA GLN A 77 -5.06 -4.80 29.50
C GLN A 77 -6.54 -5.13 29.32
N GLU A 78 -6.97 -6.27 29.89
CA GLU A 78 -8.38 -6.65 29.93
C GLU A 78 -9.12 -5.81 30.99
N THR A 79 -10.36 -5.43 30.68
CA THR A 79 -11.21 -4.69 31.61
C THR A 79 -11.74 -5.60 32.72
N ASP A 80 -11.89 -5.07 33.94
CA ASP A 80 -12.62 -5.71 35.03
C ASP A 80 -13.85 -4.88 35.42
N LEU A 81 -15.00 -5.27 34.85
CA LEU A 81 -16.28 -4.62 35.11
C LEU A 81 -17.03 -5.21 36.32
N SER A 82 -16.43 -6.15 37.07
CA SER A 82 -17.11 -6.82 38.19
C SER A 82 -17.60 -5.84 39.25
N LYS A 83 -16.81 -4.79 39.52
CA LYS A 83 -17.04 -3.78 40.57
C LYS A 83 -18.01 -2.67 40.17
N ILE A 84 -18.48 -2.62 38.92
CA ILE A 84 -19.42 -1.60 38.45
C ILE A 84 -20.86 -2.11 38.65
N SER A 85 -21.53 -1.69 39.71
CA SER A 85 -22.90 -2.16 40.05
C SER A 85 -24.01 -1.51 39.22
N SER A 86 -23.73 -0.38 38.55
CA SER A 86 -24.72 0.38 37.76
C SER A 86 -25.09 -0.26 36.42
N ILE A 87 -24.43 -1.37 36.04
CA ILE A 87 -24.68 -2.11 34.80
C ILE A 87 -24.99 -3.58 35.10
N ASN A 88 -25.88 -4.18 34.30
CA ASN A 88 -26.28 -5.57 34.47
C ASN A 88 -25.20 -6.56 33.96
N SER A 89 -25.34 -7.84 34.31
CA SER A 89 -24.36 -8.89 33.97
C SER A 89 -24.24 -9.15 32.47
N GLU A 90 -25.33 -9.04 31.72
CA GLU A 90 -25.35 -9.23 30.27
C GLU A 90 -24.49 -8.17 29.57
N PHE A 91 -24.70 -6.89 29.93
CA PHE A 91 -23.96 -5.76 29.39
C PHE A 91 -22.47 -5.85 29.71
N LYS A 92 -22.11 -6.24 30.95
CA LYS A 92 -20.70 -6.54 31.31
C LYS A 92 -20.10 -7.61 30.40
N GLY A 93 -20.85 -8.69 30.16
CA GLY A 93 -20.43 -9.78 29.29
C GLY A 93 -20.21 -9.32 27.85
N ASN A 94 -21.07 -8.44 27.33
CA ASN A 94 -20.93 -7.88 25.99
C ASN A 94 -19.68 -6.99 25.87
N MET A 95 -19.43 -6.10 26.84
CA MET A 95 -18.23 -5.26 26.84
C MET A 95 -16.92 -6.06 26.84
N ILE A 96 -16.84 -7.10 27.66
CA ILE A 96 -15.67 -8.00 27.69
C ILE A 96 -15.53 -8.74 26.36
N ARG A 97 -16.65 -9.15 25.75
CA ARG A 97 -16.65 -9.80 24.44
C ARG A 97 -16.13 -8.87 23.35
N HIS A 98 -16.60 -7.63 23.29
CA HIS A 98 -16.14 -6.64 22.30
C HIS A 98 -14.63 -6.40 22.38
N GLN A 99 -14.08 -6.29 23.60
CA GLN A 99 -12.64 -6.16 23.77
C GLN A 99 -11.88 -7.40 23.28
N ARG A 100 -12.43 -8.59 23.51
CA ARG A 100 -11.85 -9.85 23.01
C ARG A 100 -11.94 -9.93 21.49
N ASP A 101 -13.05 -9.55 20.89
CA ASP A 101 -13.24 -9.57 19.44
C ASP A 101 -12.30 -8.57 18.75
N ALA A 102 -12.08 -7.39 19.34
CA ALA A 102 -11.05 -6.45 18.90
C ALA A 102 -9.65 -7.08 18.88
N LYS A 103 -9.27 -7.81 19.95
CA LYS A 103 -8.02 -8.57 19.98
C LYS A 103 -8.00 -9.68 18.92
N ILE A 104 -9.08 -10.44 18.74
CA ILE A 104 -9.16 -11.48 17.71
C ILE A 104 -8.95 -10.89 16.31
N ASN A 105 -9.59 -9.76 16.00
CA ASN A 105 -9.43 -9.08 14.72
C ASN A 105 -8.01 -8.53 14.53
N ALA A 106 -7.41 -7.93 15.57
CA ALA A 106 -6.01 -7.50 15.55
C ALA A 106 -5.03 -8.67 15.30
N ALA A 107 -5.23 -9.80 15.98
CA ALA A 107 -4.43 -11.01 15.75
C ALA A 107 -4.64 -11.58 14.35
N TYR A 108 -5.88 -11.55 13.84
CA TYR A 108 -6.19 -12.02 12.49
C TYR A 108 -5.46 -11.19 11.43
N TRP A 109 -5.44 -9.86 11.58
CA TRP A 109 -4.63 -8.98 10.73
C TRP A 109 -3.16 -9.39 10.74
N LEU A 110 -2.54 -9.46 11.92
CA LEU A 110 -1.11 -9.70 12.08
C LEU A 110 -0.68 -11.08 11.55
N ASN A 111 -1.50 -12.10 11.77
CA ASN A 111 -1.14 -13.49 11.50
C ASN A 111 -1.66 -14.03 10.16
N ASN A 112 -2.65 -13.38 9.53
CA ASN A 112 -3.29 -13.90 8.31
C ASN A 112 -3.26 -12.88 7.17
N MET A 113 -3.84 -11.69 7.36
CA MET A 113 -3.96 -10.71 6.27
C MET A 113 -2.61 -10.10 5.89
N LYS A 114 -1.85 -9.62 6.88
CA LYS A 114 -0.53 -9.02 6.63
C LYS A 114 0.41 -9.97 5.87
N PRO A 115 0.61 -11.24 6.27
CA PRO A 115 1.48 -12.16 5.53
C PRO A 115 1.07 -12.34 4.06
N GLN A 116 -0.24 -12.35 3.76
CA GLN A 116 -0.71 -12.46 2.38
C GLN A 116 -0.42 -11.19 1.56
N ILE A 117 -0.58 -10.00 2.16
CA ILE A 117 -0.20 -8.73 1.50
C ILE A 117 1.32 -8.68 1.27
N MET A 118 2.12 -9.08 2.25
CA MET A 118 3.58 -9.16 2.06
C MET A 118 3.97 -10.18 0.99
N LYS A 119 3.20 -11.26 0.82
CA LYS A 119 3.40 -12.20 -0.29
C LYS A 119 3.13 -11.53 -1.63
N THR A 120 2.12 -10.67 -1.74
CA THR A 120 1.88 -9.87 -2.96
C THR A 120 3.08 -8.99 -3.30
N ASP A 121 3.68 -8.31 -2.32
CA ASP A 121 4.92 -7.54 -2.50
C ASP A 121 6.07 -8.44 -2.98
N GLN A 122 6.21 -9.63 -2.39
CA GLN A 122 7.22 -10.61 -2.78
C GLN A 122 6.99 -11.14 -4.20
N ASN A 123 5.74 -11.28 -4.65
CA ASN A 123 5.42 -11.68 -6.01
C ASN A 123 5.92 -10.64 -7.03
N ILE A 124 5.86 -9.34 -6.72
CA ILE A 124 6.40 -8.27 -7.56
C ILE A 124 7.94 -8.36 -7.63
N ILE A 125 8.61 -8.62 -6.50
CA ILE A 125 10.05 -8.89 -6.47
C ILE A 125 10.40 -10.13 -7.30
N ASN A 126 9.62 -11.20 -7.17
CA ASN A 126 9.83 -12.46 -7.87
C ASN A 126 9.64 -12.28 -9.39
N TYR A 127 8.65 -11.48 -9.81
CA TYR A 127 8.45 -11.17 -11.22
C TYR A 127 9.68 -10.50 -11.85
N ASN A 128 10.35 -9.59 -11.13
CA ASN A 128 11.64 -9.07 -11.60
C ASN A 128 12.63 -10.22 -11.86
N ASN A 129 12.76 -11.18 -10.95
CA ASN A 129 13.68 -12.31 -11.16
C ASN A 129 13.29 -13.14 -12.39
N THR A 130 12.00 -13.39 -12.60
CA THR A 130 11.48 -14.03 -13.81
C THR A 130 11.88 -13.22 -15.05
N PHE A 131 11.61 -11.91 -15.07
CA PHE A 131 11.96 -11.02 -16.17
C PHE A 131 13.47 -11.04 -16.48
N GLN A 132 14.32 -10.94 -15.45
CA GLN A 132 15.78 -10.98 -15.60
C GLN A 132 16.25 -12.31 -16.21
N SER A 133 15.60 -13.43 -15.87
CA SER A 133 15.97 -14.75 -16.40
C SER A 133 15.69 -14.89 -17.90
N TYR A 134 14.61 -14.28 -18.40
CA TYR A 134 14.24 -14.29 -19.82
C TYR A 134 14.88 -13.17 -20.65
N TYR A 135 15.43 -12.14 -20.00
CA TYR A 135 15.96 -10.95 -20.67
C TYR A 135 16.97 -11.27 -21.77
N ASN A 136 17.96 -12.13 -21.50
CA ASN A 136 18.99 -12.46 -22.50
C ASN A 136 18.41 -13.27 -23.68
N ASP A 137 17.46 -14.16 -23.41
CA ASP A 137 16.82 -14.97 -24.44
C ASP A 137 15.94 -14.13 -25.37
N MET A 138 15.15 -13.21 -24.80
CA MET A 138 14.38 -12.23 -25.56
C MET A 138 15.27 -11.32 -26.39
N LEU A 139 16.40 -10.86 -25.84
CA LEU A 139 17.37 -10.04 -26.56
C LEU A 139 17.94 -10.78 -27.78
N ILE A 140 18.30 -12.06 -27.61
CA ILE A 140 18.77 -12.92 -28.71
C ILE A 140 17.66 -13.10 -29.77
N ALA A 141 16.43 -13.36 -29.35
CA ALA A 141 15.30 -13.51 -30.27
C ALA A 141 15.05 -12.23 -31.09
N ILE A 142 15.14 -11.06 -30.45
CA ILE A 142 15.04 -9.75 -31.11
C ILE A 142 16.18 -9.55 -32.12
N ASP A 143 17.43 -9.82 -31.72
CA ASP A 143 18.61 -9.65 -32.59
C ASP A 143 18.57 -10.60 -33.81
N GLN A 144 18.03 -11.80 -33.64
CA GLN A 144 17.83 -12.78 -34.70
C GLN A 144 16.54 -12.55 -35.51
N LYS A 145 15.69 -11.60 -35.09
CA LYS A 145 14.35 -11.36 -35.64
C LYS A 145 13.46 -12.61 -35.60
N ASP A 146 13.65 -13.45 -34.59
CA ASP A 146 12.88 -14.66 -34.35
C ASP A 146 11.61 -14.34 -33.54
N SER A 147 10.54 -13.99 -34.25
CA SER A 147 9.23 -13.71 -33.65
C SER A 147 8.62 -14.92 -32.95
N GLY A 148 9.00 -16.14 -33.33
CA GLY A 148 8.54 -17.38 -32.69
C GLY A 148 9.13 -17.53 -31.30
N LYS A 149 10.45 -17.37 -31.18
CA LYS A 149 11.15 -17.42 -29.89
C LYS A 149 10.73 -16.26 -28.98
N LEU A 150 10.68 -15.03 -29.50
CA LEU A 150 10.23 -13.87 -28.72
C LEU A 150 8.82 -14.07 -28.16
N LYS A 151 7.90 -14.61 -28.97
CA LYS A 151 6.56 -14.95 -28.53
C LYS A 151 6.57 -15.94 -27.38
N ALA A 152 7.34 -17.03 -27.48
CA ALA A 152 7.38 -18.06 -26.45
C ALA A 152 7.87 -17.51 -25.10
N ASP A 153 8.88 -16.63 -25.10
CA ASP A 153 9.39 -16.01 -23.87
C ASP A 153 8.37 -15.01 -23.28
N LEU A 154 7.73 -14.19 -24.12
CA LEU A 154 6.67 -13.28 -23.69
C LEU A 154 5.45 -14.01 -23.12
N GLU A 155 5.08 -15.18 -23.64
CA GLU A 155 3.99 -16.01 -23.09
C GLU A 155 4.29 -16.49 -21.67
N LYS A 156 5.57 -16.75 -21.34
CA LYS A 156 5.97 -17.11 -19.97
C LYS A 156 5.84 -15.94 -19.00
N LEU A 157 6.29 -14.75 -19.41
CA LEU A 157 6.15 -13.54 -18.61
C LEU A 157 4.67 -13.16 -18.43
N TYR A 158 3.88 -13.24 -19.49
CA TYR A 158 2.45 -12.97 -19.45
C TYR A 158 1.70 -13.92 -18.52
N ALA A 159 2.05 -15.22 -18.53
CA ALA A 159 1.47 -16.18 -17.60
C ALA A 159 1.76 -15.84 -16.12
N ASP A 160 2.97 -15.35 -15.82
CA ASP A 160 3.34 -14.91 -14.45
C ASP A 160 2.57 -13.62 -14.05
N ILE A 161 2.36 -12.69 -14.99
CA ILE A 161 1.50 -11.52 -14.79
C ILE A 161 0.07 -11.94 -14.45
N VAL A 162 -0.54 -12.83 -15.24
CA VAL A 162 -1.92 -13.30 -15.01
C VAL A 162 -2.05 -14.04 -13.69
N LYS A 163 -1.04 -14.82 -13.31
CA LYS A 163 -0.98 -15.44 -11.98
C LYS A 163 -1.02 -14.38 -10.87
N ASN A 164 -0.20 -13.35 -10.98
CA ASN A 164 -0.16 -12.26 -9.99
C ASN A 164 -1.47 -11.48 -9.93
N GLN A 165 -2.15 -11.23 -11.07
CA GLN A 165 -3.49 -10.63 -11.10
C GLN A 165 -4.48 -11.44 -10.24
N ASN A 166 -4.58 -12.75 -10.53
CA ASN A 166 -5.52 -13.63 -9.84
C ASN A 166 -5.24 -13.74 -8.34
N GLU A 167 -3.96 -13.81 -7.94
CA GLU A 167 -3.58 -13.85 -6.52
C GLU A 167 -3.97 -12.56 -5.78
N VAL A 168 -3.78 -11.38 -6.41
CA VAL A 168 -4.14 -10.09 -5.81
C VAL A 168 -5.66 -9.91 -5.75
N ASP A 169 -6.39 -10.30 -6.78
CA ASP A 169 -7.86 -10.20 -6.82
C ASP A 169 -8.51 -11.09 -5.75
N GLY A 170 -7.99 -12.30 -5.55
CA GLY A 170 -8.41 -13.19 -4.47
C GLY A 170 -8.16 -12.58 -3.08
N LEU A 171 -6.97 -12.02 -2.87
CA LEU A 171 -6.63 -11.35 -1.61
C LEU A 171 -7.52 -10.12 -1.35
N LEU A 172 -7.82 -9.33 -2.37
CA LEU A 172 -8.70 -8.18 -2.27
C LEU A 172 -10.10 -8.56 -1.78
N GLY A 173 -10.64 -9.69 -2.27
CA GLY A 173 -11.91 -10.25 -1.78
C GLY A 173 -11.85 -10.61 -0.30
N ASN A 174 -10.78 -11.28 0.13
CA ASN A 174 -10.58 -11.65 1.54
C ASN A 174 -10.46 -10.41 2.44
N LEU A 175 -9.73 -9.38 2.00
CA LEU A 175 -9.54 -8.16 2.78
C LEU A 175 -10.84 -7.36 2.94
N LYS A 176 -11.67 -7.31 1.89
CA LYS A 176 -13.02 -6.70 1.95
C LYS A 176 -13.94 -7.44 2.93
N ALA A 177 -13.93 -8.77 2.90
CA ALA A 177 -14.70 -9.58 3.84
C ALA A 177 -14.22 -9.39 5.29
N PHE A 178 -12.91 -9.28 5.50
CA PHE A 178 -12.35 -8.96 6.81
C PHE A 178 -12.78 -7.57 7.30
N ARG A 179 -12.75 -6.55 6.42
CA ARG A 179 -13.25 -5.19 6.71
C ARG A 179 -14.72 -5.22 7.13
N ASP A 180 -15.58 -5.93 6.41
CA ASP A 180 -17.01 -6.01 6.70
C ASP A 180 -17.27 -6.61 8.10
N ARG A 181 -16.52 -7.65 8.46
CA ARG A 181 -16.57 -8.24 9.81
C ARG A 181 -16.13 -7.24 10.88
N MET A 182 -14.96 -6.61 10.68
CA MET A 182 -14.45 -5.61 11.62
C MET A 182 -15.45 -4.47 11.82
N ALA A 183 -16.08 -3.97 10.75
CA ALA A 183 -17.05 -2.88 10.83
C ALA A 183 -18.24 -3.22 11.73
N LYS A 184 -18.77 -4.45 11.64
CA LYS A 184 -19.87 -4.91 12.49
C LYS A 184 -19.47 -4.97 13.97
N ASP A 185 -18.33 -5.58 14.26
CA ASP A 185 -17.81 -5.71 15.63
C ASP A 185 -17.53 -4.32 16.23
N THR A 186 -16.91 -3.43 15.46
CA THR A 186 -16.58 -2.06 15.84
C THR A 186 -17.81 -1.21 16.11
N ASN A 187 -18.85 -1.28 15.27
CA ASN A 187 -20.08 -0.50 15.48
C ASN A 187 -20.78 -0.91 16.78
N SER A 188 -20.90 -2.23 17.02
CA SER A 188 -21.48 -2.76 18.25
C SER A 188 -20.68 -2.32 19.48
N PHE A 189 -19.34 -2.35 19.39
CA PHE A 189 -18.48 -1.89 20.48
C PHE A 189 -18.61 -0.39 20.75
N LYS A 190 -18.70 0.44 19.70
CA LYS A 190 -18.91 1.89 19.84
C LYS A 190 -20.23 2.20 20.54
N GLU A 191 -21.32 1.55 20.14
CA GLU A 191 -22.64 1.73 20.74
C GLU A 191 -22.62 1.40 22.23
N ASP A 192 -22.15 0.20 22.59
CA ASP A 192 -22.11 -0.23 23.98
C ASP A 192 -21.13 0.61 24.83
N THR A 193 -19.98 1.02 24.27
CA THR A 193 -19.06 1.90 25.01
C THR A 193 -19.68 3.26 25.28
N ASN A 194 -20.38 3.85 24.31
CA ASN A 194 -21.06 5.14 24.49
C ASN A 194 -22.20 5.04 25.53
N GLN A 195 -22.91 3.91 25.55
CA GLN A 195 -23.91 3.64 26.58
C GLN A 195 -23.26 3.52 27.97
N LEU A 196 -22.15 2.79 28.09
CA LEU A 196 -21.41 2.66 29.35
C LEU A 196 -20.96 4.03 29.87
N THR A 197 -20.34 4.85 29.01
CA THR A 197 -19.92 6.21 29.37
C THR A 197 -21.12 7.02 29.87
N SER A 198 -22.26 6.99 29.18
CA SER A 198 -23.47 7.73 29.56
C SER A 198 -24.00 7.31 30.94
N ILE A 199 -24.05 6.00 31.21
CA ILE A 199 -24.48 5.46 32.51
C ILE A 199 -23.54 5.97 33.61
N LEU A 200 -22.22 5.90 33.40
CA LEU A 200 -21.25 6.27 34.43
C LEU A 200 -21.16 7.79 34.64
N ALA A 201 -21.32 8.59 33.59
CA ALA A 201 -21.36 10.04 33.66
C ALA A 201 -22.52 10.56 34.54
N SER A 202 -23.63 9.83 34.63
CA SER A 202 -24.75 10.19 35.52
C SER A 202 -24.40 10.15 37.01
N THR A 203 -23.34 9.41 37.38
CA THR A 203 -22.90 9.23 38.77
C THR A 203 -21.50 9.77 39.04
N ASN A 204 -20.72 10.07 38.00
CA ASN A 204 -19.36 10.56 38.10
C ASN A 204 -19.08 11.63 37.02
N ALA A 205 -19.11 12.89 37.42
CA ALA A 205 -18.91 14.05 36.54
C ALA A 205 -17.51 14.12 35.90
N GLY A 206 -16.53 13.34 36.37
CA GLY A 206 -15.19 13.28 35.79
C GLY A 206 -15.09 12.40 34.54
N ILE A 207 -16.06 11.50 34.30
CA ILE A 207 -16.02 10.55 33.18
C ILE A 207 -15.94 11.24 31.81
N PRO A 208 -16.76 12.25 31.49
CA PRO A 208 -16.66 12.95 30.20
C PRO A 208 -15.29 13.58 29.95
N ALA A 209 -14.67 14.16 30.99
CA ALA A 209 -13.35 14.78 30.86
C ALA A 209 -12.23 13.74 30.62
N LEU A 210 -12.35 12.55 31.20
CA LEU A 210 -11.43 11.43 30.94
C LEU A 210 -11.61 10.89 29.54
N GLU A 211 -12.86 10.74 29.08
CA GLU A 211 -13.19 10.32 27.71
C GLU A 211 -12.59 11.28 26.67
N GLN A 212 -12.72 12.59 26.89
CA GLN A 212 -12.14 13.60 26.00
C GLN A 212 -10.60 13.52 25.95
N GLN A 213 -9.93 13.32 27.09
CA GLN A 213 -8.47 13.17 27.14
C GLN A 213 -8.01 11.94 26.34
N ILE A 214 -8.65 10.78 26.55
CA ILE A 214 -8.27 9.55 25.84
C ILE A 214 -8.57 9.62 24.35
N ASN A 215 -9.65 10.30 23.94
CA ASN A 215 -9.93 10.58 22.53
C ASN A 215 -8.83 11.46 21.92
N THR A 216 -8.40 12.52 22.63
CA THR A 216 -7.34 13.43 22.14
C THR A 216 -6.00 12.70 21.89
N TYR A 217 -5.61 11.79 22.79
CA TYR A 217 -4.41 10.98 22.58
C TYR A 217 -4.58 9.99 21.41
N ASN A 218 -5.76 9.38 21.29
CA ASN A 218 -6.07 8.50 20.15
C ASN A 218 -6.13 9.25 18.81
N ASP A 219 -6.61 10.50 18.79
CA ASP A 219 -6.58 11.36 17.60
C ASP A 219 -5.15 11.69 17.18
N SER A 220 -4.23 11.82 18.14
CA SER A 220 -2.81 12.02 17.85
C SER A 220 -2.19 10.78 17.21
N ILE A 221 -2.50 9.59 17.74
CA ILE A 221 -2.11 8.30 17.12
C ILE A 221 -2.69 8.20 15.71
N LYS A 222 -3.97 8.56 15.54
CA LYS A 222 -4.65 8.56 14.24
C LYS A 222 -3.95 9.45 13.25
N LYS A 223 -3.71 10.70 13.62
CA LYS A 223 -3.03 11.70 12.80
C LYS A 223 -1.65 11.23 12.35
N SER A 224 -0.88 10.60 13.24
CA SER A 224 0.44 10.07 12.90
C SER A 224 0.38 8.94 11.87
N ASN A 225 -0.58 8.02 12.01
CA ASN A 225 -0.80 6.94 11.03
C ASN A 225 -1.33 7.50 9.70
N ASP A 226 -2.30 8.42 9.72
CA ASP A 226 -2.86 9.07 8.54
C ASP A 226 -1.78 9.82 7.74
N MET A 227 -0.85 10.50 8.42
CA MET A 227 0.29 11.14 7.76
C MET A 227 1.14 10.13 6.99
N VAL A 228 1.45 8.97 7.57
CA VAL A 228 2.24 7.92 6.90
C VAL A 228 1.52 7.40 5.65
N ILE A 229 0.19 7.24 5.72
CA ILE A 229 -0.63 6.81 4.58
C ILE A 229 -0.66 7.89 3.49
N ALA A 230 -0.95 9.14 3.85
CA ALA A 230 -1.06 10.25 2.90
C ALA A 230 0.30 10.65 2.30
N GLY A 231 1.39 10.39 3.03
CA GLY A 231 2.73 10.86 2.71
C GLY A 231 3.34 10.28 1.46
N GLY A 232 2.85 9.14 0.94
CA GLY A 232 3.18 8.52 -0.37
C GLY A 232 4.65 8.11 -0.61
N VAL A 233 5.62 8.88 -0.12
CA VAL A 233 7.06 8.66 -0.20
C VAL A 233 7.57 8.37 1.21
N LEU A 234 7.81 7.09 1.48
CA LEU A 234 8.41 6.67 2.73
C LEU A 234 9.89 7.08 2.76
N CYS A 235 10.18 8.12 3.52
CA CYS A 235 11.54 8.46 3.89
C CYS A 235 12.09 7.41 4.88
N VAL A 236 12.71 6.37 4.35
CA VAL A 236 13.62 5.53 5.13
C VAL A 236 14.94 6.28 5.28
N ALA A 237 15.57 6.23 6.46
CA ALA A 237 16.76 7.02 6.84
C ALA A 237 17.99 6.92 5.89
N LEU A 238 17.90 6.12 4.81
CA LEU A 238 18.96 5.83 3.84
C LEU A 238 18.57 6.14 2.37
N ILE A 239 17.36 6.62 2.06
CA ILE A 239 16.96 7.04 0.71
C ILE A 239 16.58 8.52 0.76
N THR A 240 17.09 9.29 -0.20
CA THR A 240 16.92 10.74 -0.31
C THR A 240 15.46 11.16 -0.23
N CYS A 241 15.11 11.83 0.88
CA CYS A 241 13.84 12.50 1.08
C CYS A 241 13.72 13.74 0.20
N LEU A 242 12.59 13.89 -0.49
CA LEU A 242 12.14 15.21 -0.92
C LEU A 242 11.49 15.89 0.29
N ALA A 243 12.25 16.78 0.94
CA ALA A 243 11.83 17.77 1.93
C ALA A 243 10.84 17.30 3.03
N GLY A 244 11.36 16.57 4.02
CA GLY A 244 10.66 16.15 5.24
C GLY A 244 11.40 14.97 5.86
N GLY A 245 11.55 14.91 7.18
CA GLY A 245 12.29 13.80 7.83
C GLY A 245 11.66 12.42 7.59
N PRO A 246 12.26 11.32 8.09
CA PRO A 246 11.71 9.98 7.98
C PRO A 246 10.33 9.88 8.63
N MET A 247 9.27 9.93 7.81
CA MET A 247 7.87 10.04 8.25
C MET A 247 7.45 8.89 9.18
N ILE A 248 7.89 7.66 8.90
CA ILE A 248 7.67 6.50 9.79
C ILE A 248 8.32 6.72 11.15
N ALA A 249 9.54 7.25 11.21
CA ALA A 249 10.24 7.46 12.48
C ALA A 249 9.55 8.53 13.33
N VAL A 250 9.07 9.61 12.69
CA VAL A 250 8.25 10.64 13.35
C VAL A 250 6.95 10.04 13.89
N ALA A 251 6.23 9.28 13.06
CA ALA A 251 4.99 8.62 13.48
C ALA A 251 5.22 7.65 14.66
N LYS A 252 6.25 6.80 14.61
CA LYS A 252 6.62 5.91 15.72
C LYS A 252 6.84 6.69 17.02
N LYS A 253 7.56 7.82 16.95
CA LYS A 253 7.83 8.68 18.12
C LYS A 253 6.54 9.29 18.68
N ASP A 254 5.70 9.85 17.82
CA ASP A 254 4.48 10.53 18.24
C ASP A 254 3.46 9.55 18.84
N ILE A 255 3.31 8.37 18.23
CA ILE A 255 2.49 7.27 18.75
C ILE A 255 3.01 6.81 20.12
N ALA A 256 4.31 6.61 20.27
CA ALA A 256 4.90 6.23 21.55
C ALA A 256 4.71 7.29 22.64
N ASN A 257 4.72 8.58 22.27
CA ASN A 257 4.42 9.66 23.21
C ASN A 257 2.95 9.65 23.64
N ALA A 258 2.01 9.50 22.69
CA ALA A 258 0.59 9.41 23.01
C ALA A 258 0.29 8.20 23.93
N GLU A 259 0.85 7.02 23.64
CA GLU A 259 0.69 5.84 24.50
C GLU A 259 1.26 6.04 25.90
N ARG A 260 2.36 6.80 26.05
CA ARG A 260 2.91 7.15 27.37
C ARG A 260 1.94 8.01 28.16
N GLU A 261 1.31 8.99 27.53
CA GLU A 261 0.31 9.83 28.20
C GLU A 261 -0.95 9.04 28.58
N ILE A 262 -1.37 8.09 27.72
CA ILE A 262 -2.46 7.15 28.04
C ILE A 262 -2.11 6.29 29.26
N ALA A 263 -0.88 5.77 29.33
CA ALA A 263 -0.41 5.00 30.48
C ALA A 263 -0.39 5.86 31.76
N ASN A 264 0.18 7.07 31.69
CA ASN A 264 0.19 8.01 32.81
C ASN A 264 -1.23 8.36 33.30
N LEU A 265 -2.20 8.47 32.38
CA LEU A 265 -3.60 8.70 32.74
C LEU A 265 -4.19 7.50 33.48
N LYS A 266 -3.95 6.28 32.98
CA LYS A 266 -4.42 5.02 33.59
C LYS A 266 -3.85 4.82 35.00
N ASP A 267 -2.59 5.19 35.24
CA ASP A 267 -1.94 5.08 36.56
C ASP A 267 -2.51 6.03 37.62
N ARG A 268 -3.18 7.12 37.21
CA ARG A 268 -3.71 8.17 38.09
C ARG A 268 -5.17 7.98 38.48
N ILE A 269 -5.84 7.00 37.90
CA ILE A 269 -7.29 6.76 38.09
C ILE A 269 -7.52 5.32 38.58
N SER A 270 -8.71 5.05 39.12
CA SER A 270 -9.04 3.72 39.62
C SER A 270 -10.54 3.41 39.50
N GLY A 271 -10.91 2.15 39.71
CA GLY A 271 -12.30 1.71 39.66
C GLY A 271 -12.95 2.00 38.31
N ALA A 272 -14.22 2.44 38.31
CA ALA A 272 -14.99 2.68 37.10
C ALA A 272 -14.34 3.69 36.12
N GLN A 273 -13.56 4.65 36.63
CA GLN A 273 -12.83 5.60 35.77
C GLN A 273 -11.74 4.90 34.95
N ALA A 274 -10.99 3.99 35.58
CA ALA A 274 -9.95 3.21 34.89
C ALA A 274 -10.56 2.32 33.80
N GLU A 275 -11.65 1.63 34.11
CA GLU A 275 -12.31 0.74 33.15
C GLU A 275 -12.88 1.48 31.94
N VAL A 276 -13.48 2.66 32.14
CA VAL A 276 -13.93 3.50 31.02
C VAL A 276 -12.76 3.95 30.16
N VAL A 277 -11.65 4.38 30.76
CA VAL A 277 -10.47 4.78 29.97
C VAL A 277 -9.90 3.60 29.18
N ILE A 278 -9.82 2.40 29.77
CA ILE A 278 -9.37 1.19 29.07
C ILE A 278 -10.29 0.88 27.88
N LEU A 279 -11.61 0.88 28.08
CA LEU A 279 -12.58 0.52 27.04
C LEU A 279 -12.65 1.57 25.94
N THR A 280 -12.66 2.86 26.28
CA THR A 280 -12.65 3.95 25.29
C THR A 280 -11.38 3.91 24.44
N ASP A 281 -10.23 3.62 25.05
CA ASP A 281 -8.97 3.46 24.33
C ASP A 281 -9.00 2.30 23.33
N VAL A 282 -9.46 1.11 23.72
CA VAL A 282 -9.61 -0.02 22.77
C VAL A 282 -10.63 0.33 21.69
N LYS A 283 -11.76 0.93 22.06
CA LYS A 283 -12.82 1.34 21.12
C LYS A 283 -12.26 2.28 20.05
N ASN A 284 -11.48 3.28 20.44
CA ASN A 284 -10.85 4.22 19.50
C ASN A 284 -9.83 3.51 18.61
N LYS A 285 -8.92 2.72 19.17
CA LYS A 285 -7.93 1.96 18.40
C LYS A 285 -8.58 1.00 17.39
N THR A 286 -9.64 0.33 17.80
CA THR A 286 -10.42 -0.59 16.95
C THR A 286 -11.17 0.15 15.85
N THR A 287 -11.75 1.31 16.18
CA THR A 287 -12.40 2.20 15.20
C THR A 287 -11.39 2.67 14.15
N ASN A 288 -10.25 3.20 14.60
CA ASN A 288 -9.21 3.70 13.70
C ASN A 288 -8.61 2.58 12.84
N MET A 289 -8.41 1.37 13.39
CA MET A 289 -7.98 0.20 12.61
C MET A 289 -9.01 -0.18 11.54
N THR A 290 -10.30 -0.14 11.88
CA THR A 290 -11.40 -0.44 10.95
C THR A 290 -11.50 0.60 9.83
N GLU A 291 -11.25 1.87 10.11
CA GLU A 291 -11.19 2.91 9.06
C GLU A 291 -9.93 2.78 8.20
N THR A 292 -8.81 2.40 8.81
CA THR A 292 -7.51 2.29 8.13
C THR A 292 -7.46 1.15 7.12
N ILE A 293 -8.23 0.09 7.31
CA ILE A 293 -8.23 -1.07 6.39
C ILE A 293 -8.65 -0.69 4.96
N ASP A 294 -9.44 0.37 4.78
CA ASP A 294 -9.83 0.87 3.45
C ASP A 294 -8.61 1.40 2.67
N ALA A 295 -7.59 1.92 3.35
CA ALA A 295 -6.33 2.31 2.74
C ALA A 295 -5.56 1.08 2.22
N ALA A 296 -5.54 -0.03 2.98
CA ALA A 296 -4.93 -1.29 2.55
C ALA A 296 -5.70 -1.92 1.37
N ILE A 297 -7.03 -1.85 1.38
CA ILE A 297 -7.88 -2.26 0.25
C ILE A 297 -7.56 -1.44 -1.00
N THR A 298 -7.44 -0.12 -0.86
CA THR A 298 -7.10 0.80 -1.96
C THR A 298 -5.72 0.49 -2.53
N ALA A 299 -4.73 0.27 -1.66
CA ALA A 299 -3.37 -0.06 -2.09
C ALA A 299 -3.32 -1.39 -2.88
N LEU A 300 -3.99 -2.45 -2.40
CA LEU A 300 -4.10 -3.71 -3.13
C LEU A 300 -4.88 -3.57 -4.45
N GLN A 301 -5.95 -2.79 -4.47
CA GLN A 301 -6.68 -2.49 -5.71
C GLN A 301 -5.76 -1.81 -6.73
N ASN A 302 -4.91 -0.88 -6.28
CA ASN A 302 -3.93 -0.23 -7.15
C ASN A 302 -2.89 -1.22 -7.66
N ILE A 303 -2.40 -2.15 -6.84
CA ILE A 303 -1.52 -3.25 -7.30
C ILE A 303 -2.23 -4.09 -8.38
N SER A 304 -3.49 -4.49 -8.15
CA SER A 304 -4.28 -5.22 -9.15
C SER A 304 -4.35 -4.43 -10.47
N ASN A 305 -4.70 -3.14 -10.41
CA ASN A 305 -4.76 -2.26 -11.58
C ASN A 305 -3.43 -2.18 -12.33
N GLN A 306 -2.30 -2.14 -11.62
CA GLN A 306 -0.97 -2.14 -12.24
C GLN A 306 -0.69 -3.46 -12.96
N TRP A 307 -1.04 -4.60 -12.37
CA TRP A 307 -0.92 -5.88 -13.05
C TRP A 307 -1.83 -5.98 -14.28
N TYR A 308 -3.06 -5.49 -14.24
CA TYR A 308 -3.93 -5.40 -15.42
C TYR A 308 -3.33 -4.52 -16.52
N THR A 309 -2.76 -3.37 -16.13
CA THR A 309 -2.11 -2.45 -17.07
C THR A 309 -0.92 -3.09 -17.76
N VAL A 310 -0.01 -3.72 -17.00
CA VAL A 310 1.15 -4.43 -17.56
C VAL A 310 0.69 -5.63 -18.40
N GLY A 311 -0.29 -6.41 -17.91
CA GLY A 311 -0.84 -7.55 -18.64
C GLY A 311 -1.43 -7.15 -19.99
N ALA A 312 -2.14 -6.03 -20.08
CA ALA A 312 -2.69 -5.53 -21.34
C ALA A 312 -1.59 -5.20 -22.35
N LYS A 313 -0.48 -4.59 -21.92
CA LYS A 313 0.67 -4.26 -22.78
C LYS A 313 1.38 -5.51 -23.30
N TYR A 314 1.61 -6.50 -22.44
CA TYR A 314 2.21 -7.78 -22.84
C TYR A 314 1.30 -8.55 -23.80
N ASN A 315 -0.01 -8.60 -23.52
CA ASN A 315 -0.96 -9.24 -24.42
C ASN A 315 -1.03 -8.53 -25.78
N ASN A 316 -0.97 -7.19 -25.80
CA ASN A 316 -0.95 -6.44 -27.06
C ASN A 316 0.29 -6.79 -27.89
N LEU A 317 1.49 -6.82 -27.27
CA LEU A 317 2.71 -7.24 -27.94
C LEU A 317 2.61 -8.68 -28.47
N LEU A 318 2.09 -9.61 -27.66
CA LEU A 318 1.90 -11.02 -28.03
C LEU A 318 0.98 -11.21 -29.24
N GLN A 319 -0.08 -10.40 -29.36
CA GLN A 319 -1.02 -10.48 -30.49
C GLN A 319 -0.37 -9.99 -31.79
N ASN A 320 0.55 -9.03 -31.69
CA ASN A 320 1.17 -8.40 -32.86
C ASN A 320 2.56 -8.97 -33.19
N VAL A 321 3.12 -9.84 -32.33
CA VAL A 321 4.52 -10.31 -32.42
C VAL A 321 4.90 -10.94 -33.77
N LYS A 322 3.95 -11.60 -34.44
CA LYS A 322 4.17 -12.22 -35.75
C LYS A 322 4.26 -11.22 -36.90
N GLY A 323 3.69 -10.02 -36.74
CA GLY A 323 3.65 -8.95 -37.74
C GLY A 323 4.65 -7.83 -37.50
N ILE A 324 5.53 -7.96 -36.49
CA ILE A 324 6.53 -6.95 -36.14
C ILE A 324 7.50 -6.74 -37.31
N SER A 325 7.60 -5.49 -37.75
CA SER A 325 8.60 -5.03 -38.72
C SER A 325 10.02 -5.00 -38.12
N PRO A 326 11.07 -5.08 -38.95
CA PRO A 326 12.46 -4.91 -38.50
C PRO A 326 12.70 -3.64 -37.67
N GLU A 327 12.01 -2.55 -38.00
CA GLU A 327 12.07 -1.27 -37.29
C GLU A 327 11.43 -1.38 -35.89
N GLU A 328 10.30 -2.07 -35.77
CA GLU A 328 9.63 -2.31 -34.48
C GLU A 328 10.47 -3.19 -33.53
N PHE A 329 11.25 -4.15 -34.03
CA PHE A 329 12.20 -4.91 -33.21
C PHE A 329 13.22 -4.00 -32.51
N THR A 330 13.66 -2.92 -33.17
CA THR A 330 14.61 -1.96 -32.57
C THR A 330 13.98 -1.24 -31.39
N PHE A 331 12.71 -0.82 -31.50
CA PHE A 331 12.00 -0.17 -30.40
C PHE A 331 11.74 -1.13 -29.23
N ILE A 332 11.38 -2.38 -29.51
CA ILE A 332 11.17 -3.41 -28.47
C ILE A 332 12.48 -3.71 -27.75
N LYS A 333 13.62 -3.70 -28.45
CA LYS A 333 14.95 -3.84 -27.84
C LYS A 333 15.24 -2.77 -26.80
N GLU A 334 15.00 -1.50 -27.15
CA GLU A 334 15.23 -0.37 -26.25
C GLU A 334 14.26 -0.39 -25.05
N ASP A 335 12.99 -0.75 -25.27
CA ASP A 335 12.03 -0.92 -24.18
C ASP A 335 12.42 -2.09 -23.27
N LEU A 336 12.89 -3.23 -23.82
CA LEU A 336 13.37 -4.37 -23.05
C LEU A 336 14.54 -4.00 -22.13
N HIS A 337 15.51 -3.21 -22.63
CA HIS A 337 16.60 -2.68 -21.82
C HIS A 337 16.09 -1.78 -20.68
N THR A 338 15.18 -0.86 -21.00
CA THR A 338 14.60 0.06 -20.01
C THR A 338 13.78 -0.67 -18.95
N ALA A 339 12.99 -1.66 -19.37
CA ALA A 339 12.16 -2.48 -18.50
C ALA A 339 13.02 -3.32 -17.55
N LYS A 340 14.14 -3.88 -18.02
CA LYS A 340 15.08 -4.62 -17.18
C LYS A 340 15.56 -3.80 -15.99
N ASP A 341 16.01 -2.58 -16.24
CA ASP A 341 16.53 -1.70 -15.20
C ASP A 341 15.37 -1.23 -14.29
N SER A 342 14.21 -0.92 -14.86
CA SER A 342 13.06 -0.44 -14.10
C SER A 342 12.47 -1.51 -13.17
N TRP A 343 12.39 -2.78 -13.59
CA TRP A 343 11.96 -3.89 -12.72
C TRP A 343 12.94 -4.14 -11.58
N LYS A 344 14.25 -3.96 -11.84
CA LYS A 344 15.27 -4.00 -10.80
C LYS A 344 15.11 -2.85 -9.81
N ASP A 345 14.85 -1.64 -10.29
CA ASP A 345 14.62 -0.46 -9.44
C ASP A 345 13.38 -0.63 -8.54
N VAL A 346 12.31 -1.26 -9.03
CA VAL A 346 11.12 -1.61 -8.21
C VAL A 346 11.48 -2.61 -7.13
N LYS A 347 12.24 -3.67 -7.47
CA LYS A 347 12.70 -4.66 -6.49
C LYS A 347 13.54 -3.99 -5.39
N ASP A 348 14.60 -3.27 -5.79
CA ASP A 348 15.54 -2.66 -4.86
C ASP A 348 14.86 -1.58 -4.00
N TYR A 349 13.86 -0.88 -4.54
CA TYR A 349 13.02 0.06 -3.78
C TYR A 349 12.16 -0.66 -2.74
N THR A 350 11.46 -1.73 -3.15
CA THR A 350 10.59 -2.52 -2.27
C THR A 350 11.35 -3.14 -1.09
N GLU A 351 12.50 -3.76 -1.36
CA GLU A 351 13.32 -4.37 -0.32
C GLU A 351 13.73 -3.33 0.76
N LYS A 352 14.09 -2.11 0.33
CA LYS A 352 14.43 -1.02 1.26
C LYS A 352 13.22 -0.48 2.03
N LEU A 353 12.04 -0.43 1.41
CA LEU A 353 10.80 -0.06 2.10
C LEU A 353 10.50 -1.01 3.26
N HIS A 354 10.60 -2.31 3.01
CA HIS A 354 10.36 -3.35 4.02
C HIS A 354 11.36 -3.29 5.17
N GLU A 355 12.65 -3.10 4.88
CA GLU A 355 13.67 -2.87 5.92
C GLU A 355 13.36 -1.67 6.81
N GLY A 356 12.81 -0.62 6.20
CA GLY A 356 12.43 0.62 6.86
C GLY A 356 11.34 0.51 7.90
N VAL A 357 10.33 -0.31 7.60
CA VAL A 357 9.22 -0.56 8.52
C VAL A 357 9.66 -1.46 9.69
N ALA A 358 10.53 -2.43 9.39
CA ALA A 358 11.01 -3.42 10.36
C ALA A 358 11.91 -2.83 11.46
N LYS A 359 12.71 -1.81 11.14
CA LYS A 359 13.52 -1.01 12.09
C LYS A 359 12.64 0.04 12.75
#